data_AF-A0A4U3MH11-F1
#
_entry.id   AF-A0A4U3MH11-F1
#
_cell.length_a   1.000
_cell.length_b   1.000
_cell.length_c   1.000
_cell.angle_alpha   90.00
_cell.angle_beta   90.00
_cell.angle_gamma   90.00
#
_symmetry.space_group_name_H-M   'P 1'
#
loop_
_entity.id
_entity.type
_entity.pdbx_description
1 polymer ?
#
loop_
_entity_poly.entity_id
_entity_poly.type
_entity_poly.pdbx_seq_one_letter_code
_entity_poly.pdbx_strand_id
1 'polypeptide(L)'
;MLGALAWAILTGDWHVFFFVTVWEHHDSASSLLVVLVLLAAGLRGWVIWTVLVRPPFQGPPWTRVLRFLLYLNAVLFVLGPAVSLVAGYAAYLVSLPVLALLPLVFRQVPLAVRVVVAAVGVAACVLPLLVELPGVMLVWPIAVVLFQVFCRWSPVTWGLGLAALVHAGAMSLLPVRFTTYDTSPAWLLLLLDAFAVIQALWLAHTAADLGRDHAAAPAAPLAFRLGAVVLASVVAGTAAVAALRPPAGAVDEVLVVNALTSGEEDSADPVAGCEPWTVLGKEYVTTLPHDREKAYLCLTRHDDRRPDAALLAEGRALCAAETLYGGTMERLVYLCPERVAAVAPGLLLGRTVIDALHAACADPWPRVRSGGQFPTVPHLLEKPGEGYRVVTHRLHDGPPGWLDEEPVAVGAGVQGVCLTYKTVKRPPPLRAGGWRSVVEVPLRSHGSVALRDGNLLDEIGEGRQRMRVYTRDLAVPGLKAEQHLIVAFPGRSTERVVHK
;
A
#
# COMPACT_ATOMS: atom_id res chain seq x y z
N MET A 1 33.72 -3.46 -8.98
CA MET A 1 32.69 -3.70 -10.01
C MET A 1 33.13 -3.49 -11.47
N LEU A 2 33.50 -2.28 -11.94
CA LEU A 2 33.75 -2.02 -13.38
C LEU A 2 34.84 -2.92 -14.01
N GLY A 3 35.91 -3.23 -13.30
CA GLY A 3 36.95 -4.15 -13.79
C GLY A 3 36.48 -5.59 -13.94
N ALA A 4 35.64 -6.08 -13.02
CA ALA A 4 35.06 -7.42 -13.10
C ALA A 4 33.98 -7.51 -14.20
N LEU A 5 33.25 -6.42 -14.46
CA LEU A 5 32.30 -6.31 -15.59
C LEU A 5 33.06 -6.39 -16.92
N ALA A 6 34.15 -5.62 -17.06
CA ALA A 6 34.99 -5.64 -18.25
C ALA A 6 35.63 -7.02 -18.48
N TRP A 7 36.08 -7.69 -17.40
CA TRP A 7 36.61 -9.05 -17.45
C TRP A 7 35.56 -10.06 -17.91
N ALA A 8 34.36 -10.04 -17.33
CA ALA A 8 33.25 -10.92 -17.74
C ALA A 8 32.82 -10.71 -19.20
N ILE A 9 32.85 -9.47 -19.69
CA ILE A 9 32.58 -9.15 -21.10
C ILE A 9 33.68 -9.72 -22.01
N LEU A 10 34.95 -9.66 -21.58
CA LEU A 10 36.10 -10.10 -22.37
C LEU A 10 36.29 -11.62 -22.39
N THR A 11 36.08 -12.30 -21.26
CA THR A 11 36.36 -13.74 -21.12
C THR A 11 35.13 -14.62 -21.19
N GLY A 12 33.93 -14.04 -21.02
CA GLY A 12 32.69 -14.81 -20.87
C GLY A 12 32.51 -15.42 -19.47
N ASP A 13 33.43 -15.15 -18.52
CA ASP A 13 33.38 -15.68 -17.16
C ASP A 13 32.52 -14.82 -16.23
N TRP A 14 31.23 -14.77 -16.55
CA TRP A 14 30.24 -13.99 -15.81
C TRP A 14 30.15 -14.34 -14.33
N HIS A 15 30.45 -15.59 -13.96
CA HIS A 15 30.44 -16.06 -12.58
C HIS A 15 31.37 -15.26 -11.65
N VAL A 16 32.51 -14.77 -12.15
CA VAL A 16 33.47 -13.98 -11.34
C VAL A 16 32.94 -12.58 -11.02
N PHE A 17 32.27 -11.93 -11.98
CA PHE A 17 31.61 -10.63 -11.73
C PHE A 17 30.51 -10.77 -10.69
N PHE A 18 29.69 -11.82 -10.81
CA PHE A 18 28.56 -12.04 -9.91
C PHE A 18 28.97 -12.44 -8.50
N PHE A 19 30.06 -13.21 -8.33
CA PHE A 19 30.61 -13.49 -6.99
C PHE A 19 31.02 -12.20 -6.26
N VAL A 20 31.63 -11.25 -6.95
CA VAL A 20 32.08 -9.98 -6.34
C VAL A 20 30.90 -9.08 -5.95
N THR A 21 29.83 -9.04 -6.75
CA THR A 21 28.67 -8.19 -6.46
C THR A 21 27.75 -8.75 -5.37
N VAL A 22 27.68 -10.08 -5.25
CA VAL A 22 26.86 -10.76 -4.22
C VAL A 22 27.57 -10.77 -2.87
N TRP A 23 28.91 -10.89 -2.87
CA TRP A 23 29.70 -10.92 -1.64
C TRP A 23 29.70 -9.57 -0.87
N GLU A 24 29.64 -8.43 -1.58
CA GLU A 24 29.67 -7.10 -0.94
C GLU A 24 28.35 -6.69 -0.24
N HIS A 25 27.25 -7.45 -0.35
CA HIS A 25 25.94 -7.03 0.17
C HIS A 25 25.30 -7.97 1.19
N HIS A 26 25.81 -9.18 1.42
CA HIS A 26 25.10 -10.22 2.18
C HIS A 26 26.01 -10.97 3.17
N ASP A 27 26.36 -10.32 4.29
CA ASP A 27 27.07 -10.95 5.42
C ASP A 27 26.18 -11.91 6.25
N SER A 28 24.86 -12.01 5.99
CA SER A 28 23.92 -12.82 6.78
C SER A 28 22.91 -13.66 5.99
N ALA A 29 23.04 -13.77 4.66
CA ALA A 29 22.04 -14.45 3.85
C ALA A 29 22.12 -15.99 3.93
N SER A 30 20.96 -16.63 4.11
CA SER A 30 20.83 -18.10 4.03
C SER A 30 21.44 -18.64 2.73
N SER A 31 22.19 -19.74 2.80
CA SER A 31 22.90 -20.33 1.65
C SER A 31 21.98 -20.63 0.45
N LEU A 32 20.70 -20.88 0.71
CA LEU A 32 19.68 -21.10 -0.30
C LEU A 32 19.45 -19.85 -1.17
N LEU A 33 19.46 -18.66 -0.56
CA LEU A 33 19.28 -17.39 -1.27
C LEU A 33 20.50 -17.10 -2.16
N VAL A 34 21.71 -17.37 -1.68
CA VAL A 34 22.94 -17.27 -2.48
C VAL A 34 22.88 -18.20 -3.70
N VAL A 35 22.44 -19.44 -3.53
CA VAL A 35 22.26 -20.39 -4.64
C VAL A 35 21.23 -19.90 -5.65
N LEU A 36 20.08 -19.39 -5.20
CA LEU A 36 19.05 -18.85 -6.09
C LEU A 36 19.53 -17.62 -6.88
N VAL A 37 20.28 -16.73 -6.24
CA VAL A 37 20.87 -15.56 -6.91
C VAL A 37 21.92 -15.98 -7.93
N LEU A 38 22.78 -16.95 -7.62
CA LEU A 38 23.76 -17.50 -8.57
C LEU A 38 23.08 -18.20 -9.75
N LEU A 39 21.99 -18.93 -9.53
CA LEU A 39 21.19 -19.54 -10.59
C LEU A 39 20.56 -18.46 -11.49
N ALA A 40 19.97 -17.42 -10.90
CA ALA A 40 19.40 -16.29 -11.65
C ALA A 40 20.48 -15.57 -12.47
N ALA A 41 21.65 -15.31 -11.89
CA ALA A 41 22.78 -14.70 -12.57
C ALA A 41 23.34 -15.57 -13.71
N GLY A 42 23.48 -16.88 -13.50
CA GLY A 42 23.88 -17.83 -14.52
C GLY A 42 22.90 -17.88 -15.70
N LEU A 43 21.60 -17.89 -15.41
CA LEU A 43 20.54 -17.81 -16.43
C LEU A 43 20.63 -16.49 -17.23
N ARG A 44 20.86 -15.35 -16.55
CA ARG A 44 21.06 -14.04 -17.21
C ARG A 44 22.25 -14.04 -18.14
N GLY A 45 23.41 -14.53 -17.68
CA GLY A 45 24.62 -14.65 -18.49
C GLY A 45 24.44 -15.57 -19.70
N TRP A 46 23.77 -16.72 -19.51
CA TRP A 46 23.44 -17.64 -20.59
C TRP A 46 22.53 -16.99 -21.64
N VAL A 47 21.49 -16.27 -21.23
CA VAL A 47 20.60 -15.54 -22.14
C VAL A 47 21.38 -14.51 -22.96
N ILE A 48 22.20 -13.68 -22.32
CA ILE A 48 23.04 -12.69 -23.00
C ILE A 48 23.97 -13.37 -24.02
N TRP A 49 24.60 -14.48 -23.63
CA TRP A 49 25.47 -15.24 -24.53
C TRP A 49 24.71 -15.79 -25.74
N THR A 50 23.53 -16.39 -25.55
CA THR A 50 22.72 -16.90 -26.66
C THR A 50 22.24 -15.80 -27.61
N VAL A 51 22.09 -14.57 -27.11
CA VAL A 51 21.76 -13.39 -27.90
C VAL A 51 22.94 -12.95 -28.74
N LEU A 52 24.14 -12.88 -28.16
CA LEU A 52 25.37 -12.42 -28.81
C LEU A 52 25.93 -13.41 -29.84
N VAL A 53 25.82 -14.72 -29.60
CA VAL A 53 26.43 -15.77 -30.44
C VAL A 53 25.59 -16.10 -31.69
N ARG A 54 24.34 -15.63 -31.78
CA ARG A 54 23.49 -15.97 -32.93
C ARG A 54 23.94 -15.28 -34.22
N PRO A 55 24.01 -16.01 -35.35
CA PRO A 55 24.47 -15.46 -36.60
C PRO A 55 23.60 -14.29 -37.08
N PRO A 56 24.19 -13.29 -37.76
CA PRO A 56 23.46 -12.15 -38.27
C PRO A 56 22.39 -12.61 -39.28
N PHE A 57 21.16 -12.13 -39.08
CA PHE A 57 20.03 -12.50 -39.92
C PHE A 57 20.14 -11.90 -41.33
N GLN A 58 19.94 -12.72 -42.36
CA GLN A 58 19.84 -12.28 -43.75
C GLN A 58 18.38 -11.95 -44.08
N GLY A 59 18.00 -10.69 -43.94
CA GLY A 59 16.66 -10.22 -44.28
C GLY A 59 16.59 -8.70 -44.48
N PRO A 60 15.37 -8.16 -44.70
CA PRO A 60 15.17 -6.73 -44.88
C PRO A 60 15.87 -5.89 -43.79
N PRO A 61 16.37 -4.68 -44.12
CA PRO A 61 17.11 -3.85 -43.15
C PRO A 61 16.29 -3.56 -41.89
N TRP A 62 14.98 -3.33 -42.01
CA TRP A 62 14.10 -3.07 -40.87
C TRP A 62 13.95 -4.28 -39.94
N THR A 63 13.93 -5.53 -40.45
CA THR A 63 13.90 -6.73 -39.59
C THR A 63 15.18 -6.90 -38.79
N ARG A 64 16.33 -6.50 -39.34
CA ARG A 64 17.60 -6.52 -38.62
C ARG A 64 17.60 -5.53 -37.46
N VAL A 65 17.10 -4.31 -37.70
CA VAL A 65 16.95 -3.28 -36.68
C VAL A 65 15.99 -3.74 -35.58
N LEU A 66 14.80 -4.26 -35.93
CA LEU A 66 13.83 -4.73 -34.94
C LEU A 66 14.38 -5.88 -34.10
N ARG A 67 15.07 -6.85 -34.73
CA ARG A 67 15.70 -7.96 -34.02
C ARG A 67 16.79 -7.48 -33.06
N PHE A 68 17.61 -6.52 -33.48
CA PHE A 68 18.60 -5.89 -32.60
C PHE A 68 17.95 -5.18 -31.42
N LEU A 69 16.91 -4.39 -31.65
CA LEU A 69 16.19 -3.67 -30.59
C LEU A 69 15.51 -4.63 -29.60
N LEU A 70 14.93 -5.74 -30.07
CA LEU A 70 14.34 -6.76 -29.19
C LEU A 70 15.39 -7.43 -28.30
N TYR A 71 16.56 -7.74 -28.85
CA TYR A 71 17.67 -8.28 -28.08
C TYR A 71 18.26 -7.28 -27.08
N LEU A 72 18.42 -6.02 -27.50
CA LEU A 72 18.85 -4.95 -26.60
C LEU A 72 17.85 -4.77 -25.45
N ASN A 73 16.55 -4.83 -25.74
CA ASN A 73 15.51 -4.75 -24.73
C ASN A 73 15.57 -5.96 -23.77
N ALA A 74 15.78 -7.18 -24.28
CA ALA A 74 15.98 -8.36 -23.45
C ALA A 74 17.16 -8.19 -22.46
N VAL A 75 18.29 -7.62 -22.94
CA VAL A 75 19.45 -7.32 -22.09
C VAL A 75 19.10 -6.25 -21.04
N LEU A 76 18.38 -5.19 -21.41
CA LEU A 76 17.97 -4.14 -20.48
C LEU A 76 17.00 -4.65 -19.41
N PHE A 77 16.09 -5.57 -19.73
CA PHE A 77 15.23 -6.22 -18.73
C PHE A 77 16.04 -7.06 -17.75
N VAL A 78 17.03 -7.81 -18.25
CA VAL A 78 17.94 -8.60 -17.41
C VAL A 78 18.78 -7.74 -16.46
N LEU A 79 19.26 -6.59 -16.96
CA LEU A 79 20.11 -5.70 -16.19
C LEU A 79 19.32 -4.72 -15.31
N GLY A 80 18.06 -4.44 -15.63
CA GLY A 80 17.22 -3.43 -14.98
C GLY A 80 17.20 -3.49 -13.45
N PRO A 81 17.10 -4.67 -12.80
CA PRO A 81 17.16 -4.76 -11.34
C PRO A 81 18.52 -4.35 -10.75
N ALA A 82 19.61 -4.46 -11.50
CA ALA A 82 20.97 -4.19 -11.05
C ALA A 82 21.46 -2.76 -11.38
N VAL A 83 20.84 -2.09 -12.36
CA VAL A 83 21.21 -0.73 -12.75
C VAL A 83 20.03 0.19 -12.43
N SER A 84 20.25 1.12 -11.50
CA SER A 84 19.29 2.11 -10.97
C SER A 84 18.44 2.85 -12.03
N LEU A 85 17.52 3.72 -11.58
CA LEU A 85 16.62 4.64 -12.34
C LEU A 85 16.98 4.98 -13.80
N VAL A 86 18.25 5.18 -14.13
CA VAL A 86 18.76 5.39 -15.50
C VAL A 86 18.37 4.24 -16.46
N ALA A 87 18.33 2.99 -16.00
CA ALA A 87 17.91 1.84 -16.80
C ALA A 87 16.43 1.87 -17.16
N GLY A 88 15.58 2.45 -16.31
CA GLY A 88 14.15 2.60 -16.58
C GLY A 88 13.91 3.47 -17.83
N TYR A 89 14.59 4.63 -17.88
CA TYR A 89 14.52 5.53 -19.03
C TYR A 89 15.17 4.93 -20.29
N ALA A 90 16.30 4.23 -20.15
CA ALA A 90 16.95 3.57 -21.28
C ALA A 90 16.08 2.44 -21.87
N ALA A 91 15.50 1.58 -21.03
CA ALA A 91 14.57 0.53 -21.44
C ALA A 91 13.35 1.11 -22.16
N TYR A 92 12.86 2.26 -21.67
CA TYR A 92 11.77 2.97 -22.29
C TYR A 92 12.14 3.50 -23.70
N LEU A 93 13.29 4.17 -23.84
CA LEU A 93 13.78 4.69 -25.12
C LEU A 93 14.01 3.57 -26.15
N VAL A 94 14.40 2.36 -25.72
CA VAL A 94 14.56 1.19 -26.59
C VAL A 94 13.22 0.52 -26.90
N SER A 95 12.24 0.55 -26.00
CA SER A 95 10.93 -0.08 -26.20
C SER A 95 10.05 0.68 -27.19
N LEU A 96 10.14 2.02 -27.23
CA LEU A 96 9.36 2.86 -28.14
C LEU A 96 9.57 2.50 -29.63
N PRO A 97 10.80 2.42 -30.17
CA PRO A 97 11.02 2.02 -31.55
C PRO A 97 10.64 0.57 -31.82
N VAL A 98 10.72 -0.33 -30.83
CA VAL A 98 10.20 -1.71 -30.97
C VAL A 98 8.69 -1.67 -31.24
N LEU A 99 7.93 -0.92 -30.45
CA LEU A 99 6.48 -0.79 -30.61
C LEU A 99 6.08 -0.08 -31.92
N ALA A 100 6.87 0.91 -32.35
CA ALA A 100 6.64 1.62 -33.61
C ALA A 100 6.92 0.75 -34.84
N LEU A 101 7.94 -0.12 -34.79
CA LEU A 101 8.33 -1.00 -35.89
C LEU A 101 7.57 -2.32 -35.92
N LEU A 102 7.02 -2.75 -34.78
CA LEU A 102 6.26 -3.99 -34.63
C LEU A 102 5.15 -4.17 -35.69
N PRO A 103 4.33 -3.16 -36.04
CA PRO A 103 3.25 -3.33 -36.98
C PRO A 103 3.71 -3.70 -38.39
N LEU A 104 4.97 -3.44 -38.74
CA LEU A 104 5.56 -3.84 -40.02
C LEU A 104 5.70 -5.36 -40.15
N VAL A 105 5.73 -6.08 -39.03
CA VAL A 105 5.79 -7.56 -38.98
C VAL A 105 4.45 -8.17 -39.36
N PHE A 106 3.32 -7.50 -39.04
CA PHE A 106 1.98 -8.03 -39.23
C PHE A 106 1.46 -7.93 -40.67
N ARG A 107 2.21 -8.46 -41.65
CA ARG A 107 1.84 -8.34 -43.09
C ARG A 107 0.45 -8.90 -43.45
N GLN A 108 -0.11 -9.75 -42.60
CA GLN A 108 -1.43 -10.38 -42.79
C GLN A 108 -2.60 -9.57 -42.23
N VAL A 109 -2.33 -8.54 -41.41
CA VAL A 109 -3.36 -7.75 -40.73
C VAL A 109 -3.70 -6.52 -41.57
N PRO A 110 -4.97 -6.03 -41.63
CA PRO A 110 -5.31 -4.81 -42.35
C PRO A 110 -4.47 -3.61 -41.90
N LEU A 111 -4.11 -2.71 -42.82
CA LEU A 111 -3.29 -1.53 -42.53
C LEU A 111 -3.89 -0.68 -41.39
N ALA A 112 -5.21 -0.50 -41.37
CA ALA A 112 -5.91 0.26 -40.33
C ALA A 112 -5.63 -0.29 -38.93
N VAL A 113 -5.70 -1.62 -38.75
CA VAL A 113 -5.44 -2.27 -37.45
C VAL A 113 -3.97 -2.09 -37.05
N ARG A 114 -3.03 -2.17 -38.00
CA ARG A 114 -1.60 -1.92 -37.73
C ARG A 114 -1.36 -0.49 -37.24
N VAL A 115 -1.99 0.49 -37.87
CA VAL A 115 -1.88 1.91 -37.50
C VAL A 115 -2.46 2.14 -36.10
N VAL A 116 -3.65 1.58 -35.81
CA VAL A 116 -4.27 1.67 -34.48
C VAL A 116 -3.36 1.05 -33.42
N VAL A 117 -2.81 -0.13 -33.68
CA VAL A 117 -1.88 -0.81 -32.76
C VAL A 117 -0.62 0.01 -32.53
N ALA A 118 -0.04 0.60 -33.58
CA ALA A 118 1.12 1.49 -33.46
C ALA A 118 0.79 2.70 -32.59
N ALA A 119 -0.33 3.38 -32.89
CA ALA A 119 -0.75 4.58 -32.19
C ALA A 119 -1.06 4.31 -30.72
N VAL A 120 -1.78 3.22 -30.41
CA VAL A 120 -2.07 2.81 -29.03
C VAL A 120 -0.79 2.42 -28.31
N GLY A 121 0.12 1.66 -28.93
CA GLY A 121 1.40 1.28 -28.32
C GLY A 121 2.27 2.50 -28.00
N VAL A 122 2.39 3.45 -28.94
CA VAL A 122 3.14 4.71 -28.73
C VAL A 122 2.46 5.58 -27.67
N ALA A 123 1.14 5.76 -27.73
CA ALA A 123 0.41 6.55 -26.74
C ALA A 123 0.53 5.95 -25.34
N ALA A 124 0.42 4.62 -25.22
CA ALA A 124 0.57 3.93 -23.96
C ALA A 124 2.00 4.09 -23.42
N CYS A 125 3.03 4.08 -24.28
CA CYS A 125 4.38 4.48 -23.87
C CYS A 125 4.41 5.92 -23.38
N VAL A 126 3.95 6.90 -24.17
CA VAL A 126 4.15 8.33 -23.91
C VAL A 126 3.34 8.83 -22.70
N LEU A 127 2.14 8.31 -22.49
CA LEU A 127 1.24 8.75 -21.43
C LEU A 127 1.87 8.74 -20.01
N PRO A 128 2.63 7.70 -19.61
CA PRO A 128 3.43 7.68 -18.38
C PRO A 128 4.54 8.72 -18.24
N LEU A 129 4.99 9.34 -19.33
CA LEU A 129 5.91 10.49 -19.25
C LEU A 129 5.15 11.79 -19.00
N LEU A 130 3.86 11.82 -19.35
CA LEU A 130 2.98 12.99 -19.20
C LEU A 130 2.20 12.97 -17.88
N VAL A 131 1.96 11.78 -17.33
CA VAL A 131 1.26 11.55 -16.07
C VAL A 131 2.18 10.67 -15.23
N GLU A 132 2.41 11.00 -13.97
CA GLU A 132 3.19 10.19 -13.01
C GLU A 132 2.49 8.85 -12.72
N LEU A 133 2.42 7.99 -13.73
CA LEU A 133 1.83 6.66 -13.68
C LEU A 133 2.95 5.62 -13.85
N PRO A 134 2.83 4.44 -13.24
CA PRO A 134 3.75 3.33 -13.45
C PRO A 134 3.58 2.77 -14.86
N GLY A 135 4.19 3.45 -15.84
CA GLY A 135 3.86 3.28 -17.24
C GLY A 135 4.19 1.94 -17.85
N VAL A 136 5.35 1.41 -17.48
CA VAL A 136 5.86 0.16 -18.05
C VAL A 136 4.91 -1.01 -17.76
N MET A 137 4.18 -0.96 -16.64
CA MET A 137 3.22 -2.00 -16.24
C MET A 137 1.99 -2.07 -17.15
N LEU A 138 1.54 -0.96 -17.72
CA LEU A 138 0.31 -0.89 -18.53
C LEU A 138 0.57 -1.19 -20.02
N VAL A 139 1.71 -0.73 -20.55
CA VAL A 139 2.06 -0.85 -21.98
C VAL A 139 2.43 -2.28 -22.34
N TRP A 140 3.12 -2.95 -21.42
CA TRP A 140 3.77 -4.22 -21.68
C TRP A 140 2.81 -5.38 -21.94
N PRO A 141 1.74 -5.59 -21.13
CA PRO A 141 0.78 -6.66 -21.37
C PRO A 141 0.06 -6.50 -22.72
N ILE A 142 -0.23 -5.27 -23.12
CA ILE A 142 -0.86 -4.94 -24.40
C ILE A 142 0.08 -5.35 -25.55
N ALA A 143 1.36 -4.99 -25.47
CA ALA A 143 2.36 -5.39 -26.44
C ALA A 143 2.45 -6.92 -26.56
N VAL A 144 2.57 -7.64 -25.43
CA VAL A 144 2.62 -9.11 -25.41
C VAL A 144 1.43 -9.72 -26.15
N VAL A 145 0.21 -9.21 -25.94
CA VAL A 145 -1.00 -9.75 -26.60
C VAL A 145 -1.00 -9.50 -28.08
N LEU A 146 -0.62 -8.30 -28.50
CA LEU A 146 -0.53 -7.96 -29.91
C LEU A 146 0.48 -8.86 -30.62
N PHE A 147 1.62 -9.12 -29.99
CA PHE A 147 2.59 -10.09 -30.48
C PHE A 147 1.99 -11.50 -30.55
N GLN A 148 1.32 -11.99 -29.50
CA GLN A 148 0.81 -13.36 -29.43
C GLN A 148 -0.39 -13.64 -30.37
N VAL A 149 -1.29 -12.67 -30.54
CA VAL A 149 -2.54 -12.86 -31.29
C VAL A 149 -2.31 -12.79 -32.80
N PHE A 150 -1.47 -11.86 -33.25
CA PHE A 150 -1.36 -11.51 -34.68
C PHE A 150 -0.19 -12.16 -35.41
N CYS A 151 0.78 -12.72 -34.69
CA CYS A 151 1.90 -13.42 -35.30
C CYS A 151 1.81 -14.93 -35.07
N ARG A 152 2.16 -15.70 -36.12
CA ARG A 152 2.42 -17.12 -35.99
C ARG A 152 3.82 -17.28 -35.44
N TRP A 153 3.96 -17.64 -34.16
CA TRP A 153 5.25 -17.90 -33.55
C TRP A 153 5.43 -19.39 -33.29
N SER A 154 6.65 -19.79 -32.90
CA SER A 154 6.86 -21.11 -32.34
C SER A 154 6.05 -21.31 -31.04
N PRO A 155 5.68 -22.56 -30.70
CA PRO A 155 4.99 -22.88 -29.45
C PRO A 155 5.74 -22.40 -28.20
N VAL A 156 7.08 -22.35 -28.27
CA VAL A 156 7.93 -21.87 -27.16
C VAL A 156 7.72 -20.38 -26.93
N THR A 157 7.75 -19.57 -27.99
CA THR A 157 7.51 -18.12 -27.91
C THR A 157 6.11 -17.82 -27.37
N TRP A 158 5.14 -18.72 -27.62
CA TRP A 158 3.80 -18.59 -27.03
C TRP A 158 3.75 -18.91 -25.55
N GLY A 159 4.32 -20.04 -25.14
CA GLY A 159 4.38 -20.41 -23.72
C GLY A 159 5.06 -19.32 -22.89
N LEU A 160 6.18 -18.77 -23.40
CA LEU A 160 6.91 -17.68 -22.75
C LEU A 160 6.10 -16.39 -22.68
N GLY A 161 5.35 -16.03 -23.72
CA GLY A 161 4.50 -14.84 -23.68
C GLY A 161 3.29 -14.99 -22.76
N LEU A 162 2.71 -16.20 -22.65
CA LEU A 162 1.66 -16.46 -21.66
C LEU A 162 2.22 -16.33 -20.24
N ALA A 163 3.38 -16.93 -19.96
CA ALA A 163 4.06 -16.83 -18.67
C ALA A 163 4.36 -15.37 -18.32
N ALA A 164 4.90 -14.60 -19.28
CA ALA A 164 5.13 -13.16 -19.18
C ALA A 164 3.86 -12.38 -18.80
N LEU A 165 2.71 -12.74 -19.39
CA LEU A 165 1.45 -12.04 -19.17
C LEU A 165 0.78 -12.41 -17.85
N VAL A 166 0.78 -13.70 -17.48
CA VAL A 166 0.32 -14.17 -16.17
C VAL A 166 1.13 -13.50 -15.06
N HIS A 167 2.45 -13.43 -15.23
CA HIS A 167 3.32 -12.80 -14.24
C HIS A 167 3.09 -11.29 -14.17
N ALA A 168 2.93 -10.60 -15.30
CA ALA A 168 2.56 -9.18 -15.32
C ALA A 168 1.22 -8.94 -14.59
N GLY A 169 0.24 -9.83 -14.79
CA GLY A 169 -1.02 -9.79 -14.08
C GLY A 169 -0.88 -9.98 -12.58
N ALA A 170 -0.13 -11.00 -12.15
CA ALA A 170 0.17 -11.22 -10.74
C ALA A 170 0.86 -10.01 -10.10
N MET A 171 1.83 -9.39 -10.80
CA MET A 171 2.51 -8.18 -10.35
C MET A 171 1.57 -6.97 -10.27
N SER A 172 0.60 -6.83 -11.19
CA SER A 172 -0.40 -5.76 -11.15
C SER A 172 -1.40 -5.88 -9.99
N LEU A 173 -1.56 -7.09 -9.44
CA LEU A 173 -2.40 -7.36 -8.28
C LEU A 173 -1.66 -7.14 -6.95
N LEU A 174 -0.33 -7.06 -6.96
CA LEU A 174 0.43 -6.75 -5.76
C LEU A 174 0.19 -5.28 -5.39
N PRO A 175 -0.26 -4.99 -4.15
CA PRO A 175 -0.47 -3.62 -3.72
C PRO A 175 0.80 -2.78 -3.89
N VAL A 176 0.67 -1.60 -4.51
CA VAL A 176 1.76 -0.62 -4.69
C VAL A 176 2.49 -0.32 -3.37
N ARG A 177 1.81 -0.50 -2.23
CA ARG A 177 2.42 -0.33 -0.90
C ARG A 177 3.55 -1.31 -0.61
N PHE A 178 3.61 -2.49 -1.24
CA PHE A 178 4.70 -3.44 -1.01
C PHE A 178 6.03 -3.02 -1.66
N THR A 179 6.04 -2.05 -2.58
CA THR A 179 7.28 -1.58 -3.22
C THR A 179 7.94 -0.42 -2.49
N THR A 180 7.29 0.17 -1.48
CA THR A 180 7.81 1.32 -0.72
C THR A 180 8.31 0.98 0.68
N TYR A 181 8.12 -0.25 1.16
CA TYR A 181 8.68 -0.67 2.44
C TYR A 181 10.13 -1.11 2.26
N ASP A 182 11.02 -0.52 3.07
CA ASP A 182 12.48 -0.76 3.11
C ASP A 182 12.85 -2.23 3.44
N THR A 183 11.88 -3.03 3.88
CA THR A 183 11.99 -4.47 4.09
C THR A 183 11.24 -5.22 2.99
N SER A 184 11.60 -4.99 1.72
CA SER A 184 11.06 -5.81 0.64
C SER A 184 11.43 -7.27 0.91
N PRO A 185 10.46 -8.16 1.18
CA PRO A 185 10.78 -9.52 1.56
C PRO A 185 11.46 -10.22 0.37
N ALA A 186 12.49 -11.03 0.62
CA ALA A 186 13.33 -11.63 -0.42
C ALA A 186 12.55 -12.33 -1.55
N TRP A 187 11.34 -12.84 -1.26
CA TRP A 187 10.46 -13.45 -2.26
C TRP A 187 9.93 -12.44 -3.30
N LEU A 188 9.74 -11.17 -2.93
CA LEU A 188 9.29 -10.11 -3.85
C LEU A 188 10.40 -9.77 -4.86
N LEU A 189 11.65 -9.67 -4.39
CA LEU A 189 12.81 -9.50 -5.25
C LEU A 189 12.97 -10.69 -6.21
N LEU A 190 12.78 -11.91 -5.70
CA LEU A 190 12.81 -13.12 -6.52
C LEU A 190 11.73 -13.11 -7.61
N LEU A 191 10.52 -12.63 -7.30
CA LEU A 191 9.43 -12.50 -8.28
C LEU A 191 9.72 -11.44 -9.35
N LEU A 192 10.31 -10.31 -8.96
CA LEU A 192 10.75 -9.27 -9.89
C LEU A 192 11.88 -9.78 -10.80
N ASP A 193 12.82 -10.53 -10.26
CA ASP A 193 13.91 -11.14 -11.02
C ASP A 193 13.41 -12.23 -11.98
N ALA A 194 12.46 -13.07 -11.53
CA ALA A 194 11.81 -14.06 -12.37
C ALA A 194 11.04 -13.40 -13.53
N PHE A 195 10.36 -12.28 -13.25
CA PHE A 195 9.70 -11.48 -14.29
C PHE A 195 10.71 -11.03 -15.34
N ALA A 196 11.78 -10.36 -14.93
CA ALA A 196 12.81 -9.85 -15.82
C ALA A 196 13.38 -10.96 -16.74
N VAL A 197 13.63 -12.14 -16.19
CA VAL A 197 14.16 -13.29 -16.94
C VAL A 197 13.13 -13.84 -17.93
N ILE A 198 11.87 -14.05 -17.51
CA ILE A 198 10.80 -14.55 -18.38
C ILE A 198 10.57 -13.57 -19.54
N GLN A 199 10.58 -12.27 -19.26
CA GLN A 199 10.42 -11.24 -20.28
C GLN A 199 11.59 -11.21 -21.27
N ALA A 200 12.82 -11.27 -20.77
CA ALA A 200 14.00 -11.30 -21.62
C ALA A 200 14.04 -12.54 -22.51
N LEU A 201 13.66 -13.71 -21.96
CA LEU A 201 13.54 -14.96 -22.73
C LEU A 201 12.48 -14.83 -23.81
N TRP A 202 11.30 -14.29 -23.48
CA TRP A 202 10.24 -14.07 -24.44
C TRP A 202 10.67 -13.14 -25.58
N LEU A 203 11.33 -12.02 -25.27
CA LEU A 203 11.85 -11.07 -26.26
C LEU A 203 12.93 -11.69 -27.14
N ALA A 204 13.88 -12.42 -26.55
CA ALA A 204 14.95 -13.09 -27.27
C ALA A 204 14.42 -14.17 -28.22
N HIS A 205 13.41 -14.94 -27.78
CA HIS A 205 12.73 -15.91 -28.63
C HIS A 205 11.89 -15.27 -29.74
N THR A 206 11.21 -14.17 -29.44
CA THR A 206 10.47 -13.38 -30.45
C THR A 206 11.43 -12.82 -31.50
N ALA A 207 12.58 -12.29 -31.10
CA ALA A 207 13.64 -11.81 -31.98
C ALA A 207 14.22 -12.92 -32.87
N ALA A 208 14.27 -14.14 -32.34
CA ALA A 208 14.77 -15.31 -33.04
C ALA A 208 13.81 -15.86 -34.09
N ASP A 209 12.52 -15.86 -33.78
CA ASP A 209 11.47 -16.28 -34.68
C ASP A 209 11.18 -15.20 -35.75
N LEU A 210 11.59 -13.96 -35.50
CA LEU A 210 11.45 -12.87 -36.46
C LEU A 210 12.19 -13.20 -37.77
N GLY A 211 11.41 -13.38 -38.84
CA GLY A 211 11.92 -13.66 -40.18
C GLY A 211 12.05 -15.15 -40.54
N ARG A 212 11.60 -16.06 -39.68
CA ARG A 212 11.37 -17.44 -40.09
C ARG A 212 10.05 -17.53 -40.87
N ASP A 213 10.05 -18.26 -41.98
CA ASP A 213 8.83 -18.52 -42.75
C ASP A 213 7.90 -19.45 -41.97
N HIS A 214 6.97 -18.86 -41.23
CA HIS A 214 5.96 -19.56 -40.44
C HIS A 214 4.68 -19.86 -41.24
N ALA A 215 4.78 -19.93 -42.57
CA ALA A 215 3.66 -20.26 -43.45
C ALA A 215 3.05 -21.64 -43.09
N ALA A 216 3.89 -22.59 -42.65
CA ALA A 216 3.47 -23.93 -42.24
C ALA A 216 3.10 -24.08 -40.75
N ALA A 217 3.37 -23.07 -39.90
CA ALA A 217 3.02 -23.16 -38.49
C ALA A 217 1.49 -23.00 -38.31
N PRO A 218 0.83 -23.85 -37.50
CA PRO A 218 -0.60 -23.70 -37.24
C PRO A 218 -0.89 -22.35 -36.58
N ALA A 219 -2.01 -21.74 -36.95
CA ALA A 219 -2.51 -20.56 -36.26
C ALA A 219 -2.89 -20.92 -34.81
N ALA A 220 -2.91 -19.94 -33.93
CA ALA A 220 -3.35 -20.16 -32.55
C ALA A 220 -4.75 -20.74 -32.48
N PRO A 221 -4.97 -21.74 -31.60
CA PRO A 221 -6.32 -22.15 -31.25
C PRO A 221 -7.12 -20.90 -30.87
N LEU A 222 -8.33 -20.78 -31.39
CA LEU A 222 -9.18 -19.61 -31.17
C LEU A 222 -9.43 -19.37 -29.66
N ALA A 223 -9.59 -20.45 -28.89
CA ALA A 223 -9.71 -20.40 -27.43
C ALA A 223 -8.51 -19.73 -26.75
N PHE A 224 -7.30 -19.96 -27.26
CA PHE A 224 -6.08 -19.32 -26.74
C PHE A 224 -6.06 -17.82 -27.04
N ARG A 225 -6.46 -17.41 -28.25
CA ARG A 225 -6.53 -15.99 -28.63
C ARG A 225 -7.53 -15.24 -27.76
N LEU A 226 -8.71 -15.82 -27.55
CA LEU A 226 -9.72 -15.25 -26.66
C LEU A 226 -9.20 -15.18 -25.22
N GLY A 227 -8.59 -16.25 -24.70
CA GLY A 227 -8.03 -16.27 -23.35
C GLY A 227 -6.93 -15.21 -23.14
N ALA A 228 -6.02 -15.05 -24.09
CA ALA A 228 -4.96 -14.04 -24.02
C ALA A 228 -5.52 -12.60 -24.06
N VAL A 229 -6.51 -12.34 -24.91
CA VAL A 229 -7.18 -11.04 -24.97
C VAL A 229 -7.92 -10.74 -23.66
N VAL A 230 -8.71 -11.68 -23.15
CA VAL A 230 -9.43 -11.52 -21.87
C VAL A 230 -8.45 -11.26 -20.73
N LEU A 231 -7.39 -12.07 -20.62
CA LEU A 231 -6.41 -11.92 -19.54
C LEU A 231 -5.73 -10.55 -19.62
N ALA A 232 -5.37 -10.08 -20.80
CA ALA A 232 -4.77 -8.76 -20.95
C ALA A 232 -5.71 -7.61 -20.67
N SER A 233 -6.98 -7.73 -21.07
CA SER A 233 -8.01 -6.75 -20.73
C SER A 233 -8.21 -6.68 -19.20
N VAL A 234 -8.18 -7.83 -18.52
CA VAL A 234 -8.22 -7.89 -17.05
C VAL A 234 -7.00 -7.21 -16.45
N VAL A 235 -5.78 -7.55 -16.89
CA VAL A 235 -4.53 -6.96 -16.36
C VAL A 235 -4.44 -5.46 -16.62
N ALA A 236 -4.78 -5.01 -17.83
CA ALA A 236 -4.80 -3.60 -18.16
C ALA A 236 -5.89 -2.86 -17.36
N GLY A 237 -7.06 -3.48 -17.18
CA GLY A 237 -8.15 -2.94 -16.37
C GLY A 237 -7.79 -2.82 -14.89
N THR A 238 -7.17 -3.84 -14.30
CA THR A 238 -6.72 -3.81 -12.91
C THR A 238 -5.62 -2.78 -12.71
N ALA A 239 -4.63 -2.72 -13.62
CA ALA A 239 -3.57 -1.71 -13.58
C ALA A 239 -4.14 -0.29 -13.72
N ALA A 240 -5.10 -0.06 -14.63
CA ALA A 240 -5.75 1.23 -14.80
C ALA A 240 -6.58 1.61 -13.56
N VAL A 241 -7.34 0.69 -12.97
CA VAL A 241 -8.10 0.96 -11.73
C VAL A 241 -7.16 1.24 -10.56
N ALA A 242 -6.04 0.52 -10.46
CA ALA A 242 -5.03 0.77 -9.43
C ALA A 242 -4.40 2.16 -9.59
N ALA A 243 -4.14 2.59 -10.82
CA ALA A 243 -3.48 3.85 -11.12
C ALA A 243 -4.45 5.07 -11.12
N LEU A 244 -5.72 4.86 -11.46
CA LEU A 244 -6.77 5.88 -11.45
C LEU A 244 -7.52 5.97 -10.12
N ARG A 245 -7.34 5.00 -9.21
CA ARG A 245 -7.84 5.16 -7.85
C ARG A 245 -7.12 6.39 -7.27
N PRO A 246 -7.86 7.47 -6.91
CA PRO A 246 -7.26 8.51 -6.10
C PRO A 246 -6.69 7.84 -4.84
N PRO A 247 -5.64 8.39 -4.22
CA PRO A 247 -5.15 7.91 -2.93
C PRO A 247 -6.25 8.10 -1.88
N ALA A 248 -7.23 7.20 -1.89
CA ALA A 248 -8.29 7.08 -0.93
C ALA A 248 -7.63 6.48 0.31
N GLY A 249 -7.16 7.34 1.20
CA GLY A 249 -6.60 6.92 2.48
C GLY A 249 -5.19 7.39 2.82
N ALA A 250 -4.72 8.54 2.32
CA ALA A 250 -3.60 9.24 2.97
C ALA A 250 -3.97 9.80 4.36
N VAL A 251 -5.23 9.69 4.79
CA VAL A 251 -5.70 10.22 6.09
C VAL A 251 -6.04 9.13 7.13
N ASP A 252 -6.43 7.91 6.75
CA ASP A 252 -6.94 6.94 7.76
C ASP A 252 -6.21 5.60 7.91
N GLU A 253 -5.37 5.16 6.95
CA GLU A 253 -4.74 3.83 7.07
C GLU A 253 -3.35 3.82 7.71
N VAL A 254 -2.75 4.99 7.96
CA VAL A 254 -1.48 5.07 8.71
C VAL A 254 -1.68 4.81 10.21
N LEU A 255 -2.93 4.91 10.72
CA LEU A 255 -3.20 4.77 12.16
C LEU A 255 -3.38 3.31 12.63
N VAL A 256 -3.71 2.36 11.74
CA VAL A 256 -4.09 0.98 12.16
C VAL A 256 -2.96 -0.04 12.02
N VAL A 257 -1.94 0.22 11.19
CA VAL A 257 -0.84 -0.75 10.99
C VAL A 257 0.21 -0.68 12.10
N ASN A 258 0.38 0.46 12.78
CA ASN A 258 1.37 0.57 13.86
C ASN A 258 0.99 -0.19 15.15
N ALA A 259 -0.26 -0.67 15.28
CA ALA A 259 -0.71 -1.37 16.48
C ALA A 259 -0.57 -2.90 16.42
N LEU A 260 -0.32 -3.51 15.25
CA LEU A 260 -0.32 -4.97 15.07
C LEU A 260 1.00 -5.56 14.58
N THR A 261 2.02 -4.74 14.30
CA THR A 261 3.37 -5.21 13.92
C THR A 261 4.45 -4.93 14.96
N SER A 262 4.11 -4.69 16.24
CA SER A 262 5.09 -4.85 17.33
C SER A 262 5.33 -6.34 17.61
N GLY A 263 5.66 -7.10 16.56
CA GLY A 263 6.41 -8.33 16.68
C GLY A 263 7.82 -7.92 17.05
N GLU A 264 8.25 -8.42 18.19
CA GLU A 264 9.56 -8.27 18.80
C GLU A 264 10.64 -8.83 17.86
N GLU A 265 11.02 -8.03 16.86
CA GLU A 265 12.22 -8.23 16.08
C GLU A 265 13.31 -7.34 16.67
N ASP A 266 14.37 -8.01 17.10
CA ASP A 266 15.58 -7.58 17.79
C ASP A 266 16.35 -6.53 16.96
N SER A 267 15.75 -5.35 16.81
CA SER A 267 16.38 -4.17 16.23
C SER A 267 17.39 -3.62 17.21
N ALA A 268 18.62 -3.44 16.73
CA ALA A 268 19.76 -2.94 17.50
C ALA A 268 19.36 -1.79 18.43
N ASP A 269 19.67 -1.98 19.72
CA ASP A 269 19.49 -1.06 20.86
C ASP A 269 19.33 0.42 20.42
N PRO A 270 18.10 0.96 20.25
CA PRO A 270 17.85 2.13 19.39
C PRO A 270 18.38 3.46 19.95
N VAL A 271 19.01 3.44 21.13
CA VAL A 271 19.22 4.65 21.94
C VAL A 271 20.55 4.59 22.70
N ALA A 272 21.65 4.29 21.99
CA ALA A 272 22.99 4.43 22.54
C ALA A 272 23.25 5.91 22.90
N GLY A 273 23.18 6.24 24.20
CA GLY A 273 23.53 7.56 24.74
C GLY A 273 22.40 8.34 25.39
N CYS A 274 21.16 7.83 25.43
CA CYS A 274 20.14 8.42 26.30
C CYS A 274 19.96 7.63 27.60
N GLU A 275 19.48 8.31 28.64
CA GLU A 275 19.25 7.67 29.93
C GLU A 275 18.11 6.64 29.82
N PRO A 276 18.15 5.51 30.56
CA PRO A 276 17.16 4.44 30.43
C PRO A 276 15.70 4.87 30.61
N TRP A 277 15.45 6.01 31.27
CA TRP A 277 14.10 6.56 31.42
C TRP A 277 13.59 7.30 30.18
N THR A 278 14.42 7.54 29.17
CA THR A 278 14.03 8.10 27.85
C THR A 278 13.83 7.03 26.78
N VAL A 279 14.28 5.80 27.04
CA VAL A 279 14.17 4.67 26.12
C VAL A 279 12.74 4.12 26.18
N LEU A 280 12.06 4.13 25.02
CA LEU A 280 10.87 3.35 24.67
C LEU A 280 10.18 2.64 25.86
N GLY A 281 9.31 3.37 26.57
CA GLY A 281 8.51 2.80 27.66
C GLY A 281 8.11 3.77 28.78
N LYS A 282 8.70 4.96 28.83
CA LYS A 282 8.23 6.02 29.74
C LYS A 282 7.48 7.10 28.98
N GLU A 283 6.19 7.09 29.23
CA GLU A 283 5.14 7.95 28.69
C GLU A 283 5.32 9.37 29.22
N TYR A 284 4.79 10.37 28.50
CA TYR A 284 4.82 11.78 28.94
C TYR A 284 4.39 11.95 30.42
N VAL A 285 3.41 11.18 30.89
CA VAL A 285 2.93 11.18 32.30
C VAL A 285 4.06 10.89 33.30
N THR A 286 4.96 9.99 32.94
CA THR A 286 6.01 9.47 33.84
C THR A 286 7.31 10.29 33.77
N THR A 287 7.41 11.22 32.82
CA THR A 287 8.56 12.11 32.66
C THR A 287 8.43 13.34 33.56
N LEU A 288 9.39 13.50 34.47
CA LEU A 288 9.46 14.65 35.37
C LEU A 288 9.58 15.96 34.58
N PRO A 289 8.99 17.08 35.03
CA PRO A 289 8.99 18.33 34.27
C PRO A 289 10.38 18.83 33.84
N HIS A 290 11.41 18.64 34.67
CA HIS A 290 12.78 19.07 34.37
C HIS A 290 13.52 18.16 33.37
N ASP A 291 12.97 17.00 33.07
CA ASP A 291 13.55 15.99 32.19
C ASP A 291 12.90 15.96 30.80
N ARG A 292 11.83 16.74 30.59
CA ARG A 292 11.08 16.77 29.33
C ARG A 292 11.88 17.30 28.15
N GLU A 293 12.66 18.37 28.35
CA GLU A 293 13.51 18.88 27.27
C GLU A 293 14.61 17.88 26.89
N LYS A 294 15.14 17.13 27.87
CA LYS A 294 16.09 16.05 27.61
C LYS A 294 15.44 14.87 26.87
N ALA A 295 14.19 14.53 27.19
CA ALA A 295 13.42 13.51 26.47
C ALA A 295 13.20 13.91 25.00
N TYR A 296 12.81 15.17 24.74
CA TYR A 296 12.70 15.70 23.37
C TYR A 296 14.03 15.61 22.62
N LEU A 297 15.12 16.05 23.25
CA LEU A 297 16.46 16.02 22.64
C LEU A 297 16.91 14.60 22.34
N CYS A 298 16.68 13.65 23.24
CA CYS A 298 17.00 12.24 23.02
C CYS A 298 16.31 11.69 21.75
N LEU A 299 14.98 11.89 21.66
CA LEU A 299 14.19 11.38 20.53
C LEU A 299 14.55 12.05 19.21
N THR A 300 14.99 13.31 19.25
CA THR A 300 15.32 14.08 18.04
C THR A 300 16.76 13.82 17.57
N ARG A 301 17.70 13.56 18.50
CA ARG A 301 19.12 13.36 18.20
C ARG A 301 19.41 12.07 17.44
N HIS A 302 18.47 11.12 17.44
CA HIS A 302 18.58 9.91 16.63
C HIS A 302 18.76 10.23 15.14
N ASP A 303 18.02 11.22 14.63
CA ASP A 303 18.03 11.59 13.21
C ASP A 303 18.86 12.85 12.92
N ASP A 304 19.25 13.60 13.95
CA ASP A 304 19.81 14.94 13.79
C ASP A 304 20.97 15.24 14.76
N ARG A 305 22.14 15.58 14.20
CA ARG A 305 23.37 15.89 14.95
C ARG A 305 23.56 17.38 15.24
N ARG A 306 22.59 18.24 14.94
CA ARG A 306 22.65 19.67 15.26
C ARG A 306 22.77 19.90 16.78
N PRO A 307 23.30 21.06 17.21
CA PRO A 307 23.44 21.37 18.62
C PRO A 307 22.07 21.47 19.32
N ASP A 308 22.01 21.09 20.59
CA ASP A 308 20.77 21.00 21.38
C ASP A 308 19.96 22.30 21.37
N ALA A 309 20.65 23.45 21.42
CA ALA A 309 20.00 24.76 21.34
C ALA A 309 19.24 24.97 20.02
N ALA A 310 19.77 24.47 18.90
CA ALA A 310 19.10 24.56 17.60
C ALA A 310 17.90 23.61 17.51
N LEU A 311 18.04 22.38 18.01
CA LEU A 311 16.95 21.40 18.04
C LEU A 311 15.79 21.86 18.93
N LEU A 312 16.09 22.45 20.09
CA LEU A 312 15.08 23.02 20.98
C LEU A 312 14.41 24.26 20.36
N ALA A 313 15.18 25.13 19.70
CA ALA A 313 14.62 26.30 19.02
C ALA A 313 13.64 25.90 17.91
N GLU A 314 14.01 24.89 17.11
CA GLU A 314 13.13 24.35 16.08
C GLU A 314 11.90 23.66 16.66
N GLY A 315 12.06 22.83 17.70
CA GLY A 315 10.93 22.18 18.37
C GLY A 315 9.92 23.20 18.91
N ARG A 316 10.41 24.28 19.52
CA ARG A 316 9.56 25.38 19.99
C ARG A 316 8.91 26.15 18.83
N ALA A 317 9.61 26.33 17.70
CA ALA A 317 9.02 26.94 16.50
C ALA A 317 7.91 26.05 15.91
N LEU A 318 8.10 24.73 15.87
CA LEU A 318 7.09 23.76 15.46
C LEU A 318 5.89 23.76 16.41
N CYS A 319 6.13 23.86 17.72
CA CYS A 319 5.06 24.02 18.71
C CYS A 319 4.27 25.31 18.50
N ALA A 320 4.89 26.38 17.98
CA ALA A 320 4.23 27.65 17.69
C ALA A 320 3.50 27.66 16.33
N ALA A 321 3.78 26.72 15.42
CA ALA A 321 3.15 26.63 14.12
C ALA A 321 1.63 26.36 14.21
N GLU A 322 0.85 26.75 13.20
CA GLU A 322 -0.60 26.52 13.20
C GLU A 322 -1.00 25.05 13.05
N THR A 323 -0.16 24.24 12.39
CA THR A 323 -0.41 22.84 12.10
C THR A 323 0.74 21.97 12.61
N LEU A 324 0.41 20.91 13.35
CA LEU A 324 1.36 19.88 13.76
C LEU A 324 1.33 18.71 12.76
N TYR A 325 2.51 18.19 12.39
CA TYR A 325 2.63 17.06 11.48
C TYR A 325 2.79 15.74 12.24
N GLY A 326 2.16 14.67 11.75
CA GLY A 326 2.06 13.36 12.43
C GLY A 326 3.38 12.80 12.97
N GLY A 327 4.44 12.82 12.17
CA GLY A 327 5.73 12.23 12.53
C GLY A 327 6.50 12.96 13.65
N THR A 328 6.11 14.18 14.01
CA THR A 328 6.83 14.96 15.04
C THR A 328 6.09 15.02 16.38
N MET A 329 4.82 14.60 16.44
CA MET A 329 3.98 14.74 17.64
C MET A 329 4.50 13.94 18.84
N GLU A 330 5.04 12.74 18.60
CA GLU A 330 5.60 11.87 19.65
C GLU A 330 6.80 12.52 20.37
N ARG A 331 7.54 13.39 19.69
CA ARG A 331 8.67 14.14 20.26
C ARG A 331 8.18 15.45 20.87
N LEU A 332 7.32 16.16 20.14
CA LEU A 332 6.81 17.48 20.55
C LEU A 332 5.93 17.42 21.80
N VAL A 333 5.38 16.26 22.16
CA VAL A 333 4.60 16.06 23.40
C VAL A 333 5.36 16.55 24.64
N TYR A 334 6.70 16.44 24.65
CA TYR A 334 7.54 16.88 25.76
C TYR A 334 7.76 18.41 25.81
N LEU A 335 7.63 19.12 24.67
CA LEU A 335 7.82 20.58 24.60
C LEU A 335 6.49 21.35 24.67
N CYS A 336 5.45 20.89 23.98
CA CYS A 336 4.13 21.54 23.91
C CYS A 336 2.99 20.53 24.10
N PRO A 337 2.89 19.93 25.30
CA PRO A 337 1.93 18.87 25.61
C PRO A 337 0.48 19.27 25.32
N GLU A 338 0.08 20.50 25.64
CA GLU A 338 -1.29 20.98 25.47
C GLU A 338 -1.73 21.02 23.99
N ARG A 339 -0.80 21.38 23.10
CA ARG A 339 -1.07 21.41 21.64
C ARG A 339 -1.07 20.01 21.05
N VAL A 340 -0.15 19.15 21.48
CA VAL A 340 -0.15 17.75 21.05
C VAL A 340 -1.40 17.04 21.57
N ALA A 341 -1.84 17.32 22.79
CA ALA A 341 -3.06 16.74 23.36
C ALA A 341 -4.32 17.04 22.55
N ALA A 342 -4.40 18.23 21.98
CA ALA A 342 -5.55 18.66 21.18
C ALA A 342 -5.68 17.87 19.86
N VAL A 343 -4.60 17.24 19.40
CA VAL A 343 -4.55 16.48 18.14
C VAL A 343 -4.40 14.96 18.40
N ALA A 344 -3.64 14.59 19.42
CA ALA A 344 -3.27 13.22 19.77
C ALA A 344 -3.23 13.01 21.30
N PRO A 345 -4.39 12.98 21.98
CA PRO A 345 -4.48 12.90 23.44
C PRO A 345 -3.85 11.63 24.03
N GLY A 346 -3.77 10.54 23.25
CA GLY A 346 -3.15 9.28 23.66
C GLY A 346 -1.66 9.40 24.01
N LEU A 347 -0.94 10.34 23.38
CA LEU A 347 0.48 10.56 23.66
C LEU A 347 0.73 11.15 25.06
N LEU A 348 -0.26 11.84 25.62
CA LEU A 348 -0.17 12.37 26.99
C LEU A 348 -0.46 11.31 28.04
N LEU A 349 -1.41 10.42 27.80
CA LEU A 349 -1.92 9.48 28.80
C LEU A 349 -1.02 8.28 28.99
N GLY A 350 -0.33 7.90 27.91
CA GLY A 350 0.57 6.77 27.92
C GLY A 350 -0.11 5.41 27.79
N ARG A 351 0.69 4.40 27.43
CA ARG A 351 0.29 3.02 27.18
C ARG A 351 -0.36 2.37 28.40
N THR A 352 0.14 2.56 29.61
CA THR A 352 -0.43 1.97 30.83
C THR A 352 -1.87 2.41 31.08
N VAL A 353 -2.18 3.68 30.85
CA VAL A 353 -3.54 4.22 30.99
C VAL A 353 -4.44 3.75 29.84
N ILE A 354 -3.90 3.67 28.62
CA ILE A 354 -4.61 3.13 27.46
C ILE A 354 -4.93 1.64 27.66
N ASP A 355 -3.99 0.85 28.14
CA ASP A 355 -4.16 -0.57 28.43
C ASP A 355 -5.17 -0.78 29.57
N ALA A 356 -5.13 0.07 30.60
CA ALA A 356 -6.13 0.07 31.67
C ALA A 356 -7.53 0.39 31.14
N LEU A 357 -7.66 1.32 30.19
CA LEU A 357 -8.92 1.61 29.51
C LEU A 357 -9.39 0.41 28.66
N HIS A 358 -8.49 -0.20 27.87
CA HIS A 358 -8.80 -1.41 27.09
C HIS A 358 -9.27 -2.56 28.00
N ALA A 359 -8.58 -2.79 29.12
CA ALA A 359 -8.92 -3.84 30.08
C ALA A 359 -10.26 -3.57 30.78
N ALA A 360 -10.60 -2.29 31.01
CA ALA A 360 -11.89 -1.89 31.58
C ALA A 360 -13.05 -1.92 30.56
N CYS A 361 -12.75 -1.84 29.26
CA CYS A 361 -13.75 -1.89 28.20
C CYS A 361 -14.33 -3.29 28.00
N ALA A 362 -15.52 -3.52 28.59
CA ALA A 362 -16.32 -4.72 28.36
C ALA A 362 -17.70 -4.37 27.78
N ASP A 363 -18.28 -5.28 26.99
CA ASP A 363 -19.66 -5.13 26.50
C ASP A 363 -20.63 -5.11 27.70
N PRO A 364 -21.34 -4.00 27.96
CA PRO A 364 -22.27 -3.91 29.09
C PRO A 364 -23.57 -4.71 28.84
N TRP A 365 -23.79 -5.22 27.63
CA TRP A 365 -24.99 -5.98 27.27
C TRP A 365 -24.72 -7.27 26.46
N PRO A 366 -23.91 -8.21 26.95
CA PRO A 366 -23.38 -9.33 26.16
C PRO A 366 -24.45 -10.30 25.64
N ARG A 367 -25.61 -10.38 26.30
CA ARG A 367 -26.70 -11.29 25.91
C ARG A 367 -27.49 -10.82 24.68
N VAL A 368 -27.45 -9.53 24.35
CA VAL A 368 -28.14 -9.01 23.17
C VAL A 368 -27.20 -9.06 21.99
N ARG A 369 -27.57 -9.91 21.01
CA ARG A 369 -26.89 -10.00 19.73
C ARG A 369 -27.23 -8.76 18.90
N SER A 370 -26.18 -8.07 18.47
CA SER A 370 -26.30 -7.01 17.47
C SER A 370 -26.57 -7.62 16.10
N GLY A 371 -27.25 -6.88 15.22
CA GLY A 371 -27.30 -7.21 13.79
C GLY A 371 -25.94 -7.03 13.10
N GLY A 372 -25.14 -6.08 13.60
CA GLY A 372 -23.79 -5.78 13.15
C GLY A 372 -22.68 -6.44 13.99
N GLN A 373 -21.43 -6.37 13.51
CA GLN A 373 -20.25 -7.00 14.13
C GLN A 373 -19.40 -6.03 14.96
N PHE A 374 -20.01 -5.06 15.65
CA PHE A 374 -19.23 -4.05 16.39
C PHE A 374 -18.79 -4.54 17.77
N PRO A 375 -17.47 -4.69 18.02
CA PRO A 375 -16.96 -4.94 19.35
C PRO A 375 -17.10 -3.67 20.22
N THR A 376 -16.97 -3.85 21.53
CA THR A 376 -16.79 -2.72 22.45
C THR A 376 -15.36 -2.20 22.30
N VAL A 377 -15.22 -0.91 22.03
CA VAL A 377 -13.92 -0.28 21.74
C VAL A 377 -13.66 0.90 22.66
N PRO A 378 -12.42 1.09 23.13
CA PRO A 378 -12.02 2.33 23.77
C PRO A 378 -11.89 3.45 22.74
N HIS A 379 -12.33 4.64 23.11
CA HIS A 379 -12.23 5.85 22.31
C HIS A 379 -11.73 7.00 23.19
N LEU A 380 -10.59 7.57 22.86
CA LEU A 380 -10.07 8.76 23.53
C LEU A 380 -10.65 10.01 22.86
N LEU A 381 -11.09 10.96 23.66
CA LEU A 381 -11.66 12.21 23.18
C LEU A 381 -10.53 13.19 22.85
N GLU A 382 -10.57 13.76 21.65
CA GLU A 382 -9.63 14.84 21.23
C GLU A 382 -9.66 16.00 22.21
N LYS A 383 -10.86 16.35 22.69
CA LYS A 383 -11.07 17.42 23.66
C LYS A 383 -11.87 16.91 24.85
N PRO A 384 -11.28 16.95 26.07
CA PRO A 384 -11.97 16.46 27.25
C PRO A 384 -13.30 17.17 27.49
N GLY A 385 -14.38 16.41 27.63
CA GLY A 385 -15.73 16.93 27.90
C GLY A 385 -16.56 17.36 26.69
N GLU A 386 -16.01 17.43 25.47
CA GLU A 386 -16.80 17.86 24.28
C GLU A 386 -17.71 16.75 23.71
N GLY A 387 -17.45 15.49 24.06
CA GLY A 387 -18.19 14.34 23.57
C GLY A 387 -17.79 13.97 22.15
N TYR A 388 -18.67 13.24 21.46
CA TYR A 388 -18.39 12.74 20.10
C TYR A 388 -19.63 12.79 19.23
N ARG A 389 -19.46 12.60 17.91
CA ARG A 389 -20.56 12.66 16.94
C ARG A 389 -20.79 11.33 16.25
N VAL A 390 -22.04 10.88 16.28
CA VAL A 390 -22.49 9.73 15.49
C VAL A 390 -23.01 10.28 14.16
N VAL A 391 -22.45 9.79 13.06
CA VAL A 391 -22.71 10.28 11.71
C VAL A 391 -23.31 9.18 10.85
N THR A 392 -24.04 9.52 9.80
CA THR A 392 -24.56 8.54 8.84
C THR A 392 -24.05 8.80 7.45
N HIS A 393 -23.84 7.70 6.70
CA HIS A 393 -23.27 7.71 5.35
C HIS A 393 -24.10 6.82 4.41
N ARG A 394 -24.04 7.12 3.09
CA ARG A 394 -24.65 6.29 2.04
C ARG A 394 -23.71 5.20 1.57
N LEU A 395 -24.12 3.94 1.66
CA LEU A 395 -23.27 2.85 1.18
C LEU A 395 -23.06 2.87 -0.35
N HIS A 396 -23.96 3.46 -1.15
CA HIS A 396 -23.93 3.41 -2.63
C HIS A 396 -24.24 4.75 -3.31
N ASP A 397 -23.54 5.00 -4.44
CA ASP A 397 -23.80 5.99 -5.50
C ASP A 397 -23.92 7.49 -5.14
N GLY A 398 -23.33 7.93 -4.02
CA GLY A 398 -23.29 9.35 -3.63
C GLY A 398 -21.88 9.94 -3.57
N PRO A 399 -21.73 11.28 -3.68
CA PRO A 399 -20.49 11.94 -3.33
C PRO A 399 -20.16 11.67 -1.85
N PRO A 400 -18.89 11.42 -1.51
CA PRO A 400 -18.49 11.15 -0.13
C PRO A 400 -18.84 12.34 0.78
N GLY A 401 -19.49 12.06 1.90
CA GLY A 401 -19.90 13.09 2.87
C GLY A 401 -20.85 12.57 3.94
N TRP A 402 -20.84 13.24 5.09
CA TRP A 402 -21.76 12.96 6.21
C TRP A 402 -23.11 13.62 5.95
N LEU A 403 -24.20 12.86 6.06
CA LEU A 403 -25.54 13.36 5.74
C LEU A 403 -26.32 13.84 6.96
N ASP A 404 -26.25 13.07 8.04
CA ASP A 404 -26.85 13.42 9.32
C ASP A 404 -25.81 13.18 10.43
N GLU A 405 -25.74 14.11 11.38
CA GLU A 405 -24.83 14.05 12.54
C GLU A 405 -25.64 14.23 13.84
N GLU A 406 -25.41 13.36 14.82
CA GLU A 406 -26.01 13.47 16.14
C GLU A 406 -24.92 13.57 17.22
N PRO A 407 -24.87 14.67 17.97
CA PRO A 407 -23.88 14.83 19.04
C PRO A 407 -24.26 14.03 20.29
N VAL A 408 -23.29 13.27 20.79
CA VAL A 408 -23.38 12.49 22.03
C VAL A 408 -22.53 13.18 23.10
N ALA A 409 -23.19 13.73 24.11
CA ALA A 409 -22.54 14.40 25.23
C ALA A 409 -21.87 13.41 26.18
N VAL A 410 -20.79 13.86 26.82
CA VAL A 410 -20.06 13.17 27.89
C VAL A 410 -20.04 14.07 29.14
N GLY A 411 -19.64 13.52 30.28
CA GLY A 411 -19.42 14.31 31.49
C GLY A 411 -18.25 15.30 31.36
N ALA A 412 -18.29 16.37 32.17
CA ALA A 412 -17.24 17.40 32.17
C ALA A 412 -15.86 16.79 32.49
N GLY A 413 -14.86 17.10 31.67
CA GLY A 413 -13.47 16.64 31.85
C GLY A 413 -13.25 15.15 31.60
N VAL A 414 -14.23 14.44 31.04
CA VAL A 414 -14.05 13.05 30.57
C VAL A 414 -13.06 13.05 29.41
N GLN A 415 -12.10 12.15 29.45
CA GLN A 415 -10.99 12.06 28.50
C GLN A 415 -11.09 10.80 27.62
N GLY A 416 -11.84 9.79 28.05
CA GLY A 416 -12.01 8.55 27.30
C GLY A 416 -13.38 7.92 27.50
N VAL A 417 -13.81 7.13 26.53
CA VAL A 417 -15.10 6.44 26.53
C VAL A 417 -14.91 5.01 26.05
N CYS A 418 -15.41 4.03 26.80
CA CYS A 418 -15.63 2.68 26.27
C CYS A 418 -16.97 2.65 25.55
N LEU A 419 -16.92 2.52 24.22
CA LEU A 419 -18.07 2.62 23.35
C LEU A 419 -18.51 1.23 22.87
N THR A 420 -19.76 0.89 23.15
CA THR A 420 -20.43 -0.30 22.60
C THR A 420 -21.56 0.15 21.70
N TYR A 421 -21.57 -0.30 20.44
CA TYR A 421 -22.65 -0.02 19.50
C TYR A 421 -23.42 -1.29 19.15
N LYS A 422 -24.75 -1.22 19.18
CA LYS A 422 -25.62 -2.36 18.86
C LYS A 422 -26.79 -1.94 17.98
N THR A 423 -27.06 -2.76 16.98
CA THR A 423 -28.26 -2.66 16.15
C THR A 423 -29.23 -3.76 16.53
N VAL A 424 -30.49 -3.40 16.77
CA VAL A 424 -31.55 -4.36 17.11
C VAL A 424 -32.80 -4.12 16.27
N LYS A 425 -33.46 -5.21 15.87
CA LYS A 425 -34.63 -5.15 14.97
C LYS A 425 -35.89 -4.60 15.63
N ARG A 426 -35.92 -4.50 16.96
CA ARG A 426 -37.08 -4.05 17.75
C ARG A 426 -36.59 -3.17 18.89
N PRO A 427 -37.39 -2.17 19.32
CA PRO A 427 -37.04 -1.32 20.45
C PRO A 427 -36.67 -2.15 21.69
N PRO A 428 -35.45 -1.99 22.24
CA PRO A 428 -35.05 -2.69 23.44
C PRO A 428 -35.85 -2.20 24.66
N PRO A 429 -36.09 -3.05 25.67
CA PRO A 429 -36.66 -2.59 26.93
C PRO A 429 -35.77 -1.50 27.55
N LEU A 430 -36.40 -0.47 28.13
CA LEU A 430 -35.68 0.62 28.79
C LEU A 430 -35.03 0.10 30.08
N ARG A 431 -33.73 0.32 30.23
CA ARG A 431 -32.95 -0.08 31.42
C ARG A 431 -32.23 1.14 31.99
N ALA A 432 -32.91 1.92 32.82
CA ALA A 432 -32.27 3.05 33.51
C ALA A 432 -31.38 2.61 34.69
N GLY A 433 -31.67 1.46 35.30
CA GLY A 433 -30.92 0.96 36.45
C GLY A 433 -29.43 0.71 36.15
N GLY A 434 -28.55 1.35 36.92
CA GLY A 434 -27.09 1.24 36.77
C GLY A 434 -26.49 2.14 35.69
N TRP A 435 -27.30 3.00 35.06
CA TRP A 435 -26.87 4.03 34.11
C TRP A 435 -27.13 5.41 34.72
N ARG A 436 -26.20 6.34 34.49
CA ARG A 436 -26.30 7.71 34.96
C ARG A 436 -27.24 8.54 34.07
N SER A 437 -27.26 8.27 32.78
CA SER A 437 -28.23 8.86 31.86
C SER A 437 -28.62 7.89 30.74
N VAL A 438 -29.88 7.99 30.30
CA VAL A 438 -30.37 7.29 29.12
C VAL A 438 -31.11 8.28 28.24
N VAL A 439 -30.60 8.53 27.04
CA VAL A 439 -31.15 9.51 26.10
C VAL A 439 -31.53 8.81 24.80
N GLU A 440 -32.76 9.00 24.35
CA GLU A 440 -33.23 8.50 23.06
C GLU A 440 -33.36 9.67 22.07
N VAL A 441 -32.66 9.57 20.95
CA VAL A 441 -32.60 10.59 19.89
C VAL A 441 -33.06 10.01 18.56
N PRO A 442 -33.68 10.83 17.68
CA PRO A 442 -33.99 10.41 16.32
C PRO A 442 -32.69 10.24 15.53
N LEU A 443 -32.62 9.23 14.66
CA LEU A 443 -31.51 9.03 13.74
C LEU A 443 -32.06 8.71 12.36
N ARG A 444 -31.69 9.49 11.35
CA ARG A 444 -32.03 9.18 9.96
C ARG A 444 -30.84 8.46 9.34
N SER A 445 -31.03 7.18 9.02
CA SER A 445 -29.99 6.36 8.42
C SER A 445 -30.09 6.37 6.89
N HIS A 446 -28.93 6.43 6.23
CA HIS A 446 -28.79 6.28 4.78
C HIS A 446 -28.01 5.02 4.38
N GLY A 447 -27.91 4.04 5.29
CA GLY A 447 -27.29 2.74 5.03
C GLY A 447 -26.33 2.33 6.13
N SER A 448 -25.40 3.24 6.49
CA SER A 448 -24.47 3.02 7.60
C SER A 448 -24.42 4.17 8.60
N VAL A 449 -23.87 3.86 9.75
CA VAL A 449 -23.56 4.78 10.84
C VAL A 449 -22.07 4.70 11.15
N ALA A 450 -21.46 5.83 11.49
CA ALA A 450 -20.08 5.89 11.91
C ALA A 450 -19.87 6.84 13.09
N LEU A 451 -18.68 6.82 13.65
CA LEU A 451 -18.19 7.90 14.51
C LEU A 451 -17.43 8.89 13.62
N ARG A 452 -17.68 10.20 13.75
CA ARG A 452 -17.04 11.20 12.88
C ARG A 452 -15.52 11.12 12.89
N ASP A 453 -14.96 10.92 14.08
CA ASP A 453 -13.52 10.97 14.35
C ASP A 453 -13.02 9.61 14.86
N GLY A 454 -13.61 8.50 14.38
CA GLY A 454 -13.14 7.17 14.80
C GLY A 454 -13.66 5.99 14.00
N ASN A 455 -13.13 4.81 14.33
CA ASN A 455 -13.22 3.58 13.54
C ASN A 455 -14.53 2.79 13.72
N LEU A 456 -15.65 3.47 13.98
CA LEU A 456 -16.96 2.81 14.09
C LEU A 456 -17.66 2.93 12.74
N LEU A 457 -18.15 1.81 12.17
CA LEU A 457 -18.89 1.81 10.90
C LEU A 457 -19.91 0.66 10.81
N ASP A 458 -21.13 0.82 11.34
CA ASP A 458 -22.13 -0.25 11.28
C ASP A 458 -23.15 -0.08 10.15
N GLU A 459 -23.56 -1.19 9.55
CA GLU A 459 -24.67 -1.24 8.60
C GLU A 459 -25.97 -1.35 9.38
N ILE A 460 -26.72 -0.24 9.41
CA ILE A 460 -27.97 -0.17 10.16
C ILE A 460 -29.20 -0.22 9.24
N GLY A 461 -28.98 -0.18 7.91
CA GLY A 461 -30.02 -0.14 6.90
C GLY A 461 -30.65 1.25 6.74
N GLU A 462 -31.26 1.52 5.59
CA GLU A 462 -31.86 2.84 5.30
C GLU A 462 -33.17 3.08 6.07
N GLY A 463 -33.42 4.34 6.42
CA GLY A 463 -34.72 4.80 6.93
C GLY A 463 -34.67 5.48 8.29
N ARG A 464 -35.85 5.66 8.89
CA ARG A 464 -35.99 6.32 10.19
C ARG A 464 -35.71 5.34 11.32
N GLN A 465 -34.76 5.70 12.16
CA GLN A 465 -34.33 4.94 13.33
C GLN A 465 -34.38 5.81 14.59
N ARG A 466 -34.23 5.15 15.72
CA ARG A 466 -33.95 5.79 17.00
C ARG A 466 -32.66 5.23 17.55
N MET A 467 -31.89 6.10 18.17
CA MET A 467 -30.66 5.76 18.85
C MET A 467 -30.85 6.05 20.34
N ARG A 468 -30.67 5.03 21.17
CA ARG A 468 -30.68 5.19 22.63
C ARG A 468 -29.26 5.08 23.16
N VAL A 469 -28.81 6.14 23.82
CA VAL A 469 -27.49 6.29 24.39
C VAL A 469 -27.58 6.14 25.90
N TYR A 470 -26.92 5.13 26.43
CA TYR A 470 -26.77 4.92 27.86
C TYR A 470 -25.37 5.34 28.27
N THR A 471 -25.23 6.17 29.30
CA THR A 471 -23.92 6.62 29.83
C THR A 471 -23.80 6.32 31.32
N ARG A 472 -22.59 5.96 31.75
CA ARG A 472 -22.21 5.84 33.16
C ARG A 472 -20.71 6.04 33.33
N ASP A 473 -20.28 6.34 34.55
CA ASP A 473 -18.86 6.47 34.85
C ASP A 473 -18.16 5.11 34.73
N LEU A 474 -16.91 5.13 34.24
CA LEU A 474 -16.05 3.97 34.17
C LEU A 474 -14.78 4.22 34.99
N ALA A 475 -14.50 3.31 35.92
CA ALA A 475 -13.31 3.41 36.76
C ALA A 475 -12.07 2.97 35.97
N VAL A 476 -11.24 3.94 35.58
CA VAL A 476 -9.93 3.71 34.96
C VAL A 476 -8.88 4.50 35.74
N PRO A 477 -7.86 3.85 36.32
CA PRO A 477 -6.79 4.56 37.01
C PRO A 477 -6.10 5.60 36.10
N GLY A 478 -5.98 6.84 36.58
CA GLY A 478 -5.29 7.91 35.84
C GLY A 478 -6.09 8.52 34.67
N LEU A 479 -7.35 8.13 34.47
CA LEU A 479 -8.20 8.62 33.37
C LEU A 479 -9.64 8.83 33.82
N LYS A 480 -10.19 10.01 33.55
CA LYS A 480 -11.63 10.20 33.71
C LYS A 480 -12.35 9.59 32.51
N ALA A 481 -12.93 8.41 32.68
CA ALA A 481 -13.56 7.65 31.61
C ALA A 481 -15.05 7.38 31.83
N GLU A 482 -15.77 7.16 30.74
CA GLU A 482 -17.19 6.77 30.76
C GLU A 482 -17.41 5.48 29.96
N GLN A 483 -18.48 4.76 30.26
CA GLN A 483 -18.95 3.65 29.44
C GLN A 483 -20.24 4.08 28.73
N HIS A 484 -20.22 3.98 27.40
CA HIS A 484 -21.33 4.35 26.54
C HIS A 484 -21.86 3.11 25.82
N LEU A 485 -23.15 2.83 25.98
CA LEU A 485 -23.85 1.84 25.16
C LEU A 485 -24.81 2.59 24.24
N ILE A 486 -24.59 2.46 22.94
CA ILE A 486 -25.43 3.04 21.90
C ILE A 486 -26.24 1.90 21.28
N VAL A 487 -27.56 2.02 21.30
CA VAL A 487 -28.45 1.03 20.68
C VAL A 487 -29.33 1.69 19.64
N ALA A 488 -29.14 1.32 18.37
CA ALA A 488 -29.98 1.74 17.27
C ALA A 488 -31.06 0.72 16.94
N PHE A 489 -32.26 1.21 16.66
CA PHE A 489 -33.41 0.38 16.33
C PHE A 489 -34.45 1.13 15.47
N PRO A 490 -35.31 0.43 14.71
CA PRO A 490 -36.33 1.06 13.90
C PRO A 490 -37.31 1.89 14.75
N GLY A 491 -37.60 3.13 14.34
CA GLY A 491 -38.58 3.97 15.00
C GLY A 491 -38.87 5.26 14.24
N ARG A 492 -40.10 5.78 14.38
CA ARG A 492 -40.61 6.92 13.58
C ARG A 492 -40.64 8.25 14.32
N SER A 493 -40.45 8.24 15.64
CA SER A 493 -40.50 9.45 16.46
C SER A 493 -39.31 10.37 16.15
N THR A 494 -39.59 11.67 16.09
CA THR A 494 -38.62 12.75 15.89
C THR A 494 -38.22 13.43 17.21
N GLU A 495 -38.74 12.97 18.33
CA GLU A 495 -38.51 13.60 19.64
C GLU A 495 -37.24 13.08 20.29
N ARG A 496 -36.50 13.99 20.94
CA ARG A 496 -35.45 13.65 21.88
C ARG A 496 -36.07 13.43 23.26
N VAL A 497 -35.85 12.25 23.82
CA VAL A 497 -36.41 11.84 25.11
C VAL A 497 -35.27 11.56 26.08
N VAL A 498 -35.28 12.21 27.24
CA VAL A 498 -34.35 11.93 28.33
C VAL A 498 -35.07 11.09 29.37
N HIS A 499 -34.57 9.88 29.61
CA HIS A 499 -35.07 8.99 30.65
C HIS A 499 -34.21 9.20 31.90
N LYS A 500 -34.85 9.61 32.99
CA LYS A 500 -34.24 9.76 34.32
C LYS A 500 -34.50 8.55 35.18
#